data_AF-A0A1F3DFP7-F1
#
_entry.id   AF-A0A1F3DFP7-F1
#
_cell.length_a   1.000
_cell.length_b   1.000
_cell.length_c   1.000
_cell.angle_alpha   90.00
_cell.angle_beta   90.00
_cell.angle_gamma   90.00
#
_symmetry.space_group_name_H-M   'P 1'
#
loop_
_entity.id
_entity.type
_entity.pdbx_description
1 polymer ?
#
loop_
_entity_poly.entity_id
_entity_poly.type
_entity_poly.pdbx_seq_one_letter_code
_entity_poly.pdbx_strand_id
1 'polypeptide(L)' 'MTANELIQHLLTLPPDTKIVIRGYEDGYNDILKLKPVKIKTKADADWYYGEYQDSTEADAIDALDLYGENKNTKM' A
#
# COMPACT_ATOMS: atom_id res chain seq x y z
N MET A 1 7.69 5.40 4.44
CA MET A 1 8.69 4.38 4.04
C MET A 1 8.87 4.47 2.54
N THR A 2 10.12 4.57 2.06
CA THR A 2 10.49 4.57 0.64
C THR A 2 10.78 3.16 0.14
N ALA A 3 10.92 2.98 -1.18
CA ALA A 3 11.31 1.70 -1.76
C ALA A 3 12.67 1.20 -1.23
N ASN A 4 13.66 2.09 -1.09
CA ASN A 4 14.98 1.70 -0.57
C ASN A 4 14.90 1.24 0.90
N GLU A 5 14.18 1.98 1.75
CA GLU A 5 13.98 1.59 3.15
C GLU A 5 13.27 0.23 3.26
N LEU A 6 12.24 0.00 2.45
CA LEU A 6 11.55 -1.29 2.41
C LEU A 6 12.48 -2.42 1.95
N ILE A 7 13.26 -2.21 0.87
CA ILE A 7 14.21 -3.22 0.37
C ILE A 7 15.22 -3.59 1.45
N GLN A 8 15.80 -2.60 2.14
CA GLN A 8 16.76 -2.87 3.21
C GLN A 8 16.13 -3.71 4.33
N HIS A 9 14.86 -3.47 4.67
CA HIS A 9 14.16 -4.30 5.65
C HIS A 9 13.92 -5.73 5.12
N LEU A 10 13.47 -5.87 3.86
CA LEU A 10 13.20 -7.18 3.25
C LEU A 10 14.46 -8.04 3.16
N LEU A 11 15.64 -7.44 2.93
CA LEU A 11 16.91 -8.16 2.90
C LEU A 11 17.29 -8.80 4.25
N THR A 12 16.66 -8.39 5.36
CA THR A 12 16.89 -9.00 6.68
C THR A 12 16.04 -10.23 6.96
N LEU A 13 15.06 -10.53 6.10
CA LEU A 13 14.12 -11.64 6.27
C LEU A 13 14.56 -12.88 5.46
N PRO A 14 14.14 -14.11 5.85
CA PRO A 14 14.24 -15.27 4.98
C PRO A 14 13.59 -15.01 3.62
N PRO A 15 14.19 -15.46 2.51
CA PRO A 15 13.73 -15.12 1.16
C PRO A 15 12.35 -15.67 0.80
N ASP A 16 11.88 -16.68 1.53
CA ASP A 16 10.56 -17.31 1.40
C ASP A 16 9.50 -16.72 2.36
N THR A 17 9.85 -15.66 3.10
CA THR A 17 8.90 -14.97 3.98
C THR A 17 7.74 -14.41 3.16
N LYS A 18 6.53 -14.85 3.50
CA LYS A 18 5.30 -14.39 2.85
C LYS A 18 5.03 -12.92 3.20
N ILE A 19 4.87 -12.08 2.17
CA ILE A 19 4.47 -10.67 2.33
C ILE A 19 2.98 -10.53 2.05
N VAL A 20 2.28 -9.83 2.94
CA VAL A 20 0.83 -9.63 2.90
C VAL A 20 0.48 -8.17 3.19
N ILE A 21 -0.73 -7.76 2.81
CA ILE A 21 -1.30 -6.47 3.20
C ILE A 21 -2.46 -6.67 4.17
N ARG A 22 -2.77 -5.66 5.00
CA ARG A 22 -3.90 -5.70 5.91
C ARG A 22 -5.21 -5.82 5.12
N GLY A 23 -6.11 -6.70 5.54
CA GLY A 23 -7.49 -6.72 5.05
C GLY A 23 -8.24 -5.45 5.48
N TYR A 24 -9.40 -5.18 4.88
CA TYR A 24 -10.13 -3.94 5.13
C TYR A 24 -10.56 -3.79 6.61
N GLU A 25 -11.24 -4.80 7.18
CA GLU A 25 -11.65 -4.80 8.60
C GLU A 25 -10.63 -5.53 9.49
N ASP A 26 -10.19 -6.72 9.06
CA ASP A 26 -9.22 -7.55 9.78
C ASP A 26 -8.51 -8.53 8.81
N GLY A 27 -7.59 -9.34 9.35
CA GLY A 27 -6.85 -10.35 8.61
C GLY A 27 -5.83 -9.76 7.66
N TYR A 28 -5.41 -10.58 6.69
CA TYR A 28 -4.42 -10.22 5.69
C TYR A 28 -4.78 -10.78 4.32
N ASN A 29 -4.49 -10.02 3.26
CA ASN A 29 -4.67 -10.42 1.87
C ASN A 29 -3.31 -10.58 1.16
N ASP A 30 -3.29 -11.42 0.13
CA ASP A 30 -2.19 -11.47 -0.82
C ASP A 30 -2.06 -10.15 -1.59
N ILE A 31 -0.83 -9.75 -1.90
CA ILE A 31 -0.58 -8.70 -2.88
C ILE A 31 -0.89 -9.26 -4.28
N LEU A 32 -1.85 -8.65 -4.96
CA LEU A 32 -2.31 -9.06 -6.29
C LEU A 32 -1.78 -8.16 -7.39
N LYS A 33 -1.58 -6.87 -7.10
CA LYS A 33 -1.10 -5.87 -8.06
C LYS A 33 -0.18 -4.86 -7.38
N LEU A 34 0.86 -4.46 -8.09
CA LEU A 34 1.72 -3.33 -7.76
C LEU A 34 1.27 -2.18 -8.66
N LYS A 35 0.62 -1.17 -8.09
CA LYS A 35 0.04 -0.06 -8.85
C LYS A 35 0.86 1.21 -8.63
N PRO A 36 1.56 1.71 -9.65
CA PRO A 36 2.12 3.05 -9.59
C PRO A 36 0.99 4.06 -9.44
N VAL A 37 1.11 4.95 -8.46
CA VAL A 37 0.13 6.01 -8.18
C VAL A 37 0.86 7.34 -7.98
N LYS A 38 0.15 8.43 -8.21
CA LYS A 38 0.58 9.78 -7.86
C LYS A 38 -0.31 10.29 -6.75
N ILE A 39 0.30 10.73 -5.65
CA ILE A 39 -0.44 11.10 -4.44
C ILE A 39 -0.06 12.49 -3.96
N LYS A 40 -0.98 13.15 -3.26
CA LYS A 40 -0.72 14.37 -2.50
C LYS A 40 -1.35 14.27 -1.12
N THR A 41 -0.83 15.02 -0.15
CA THR A 41 -1.41 15.09 1.19
C THR A 41 -2.85 15.61 1.12
N LYS A 42 -3.74 14.95 1.85
CA LYS A 42 -5.12 15.37 2.07
C LYS A 42 -5.16 16.18 3.37
N ALA A 43 -5.13 17.51 3.24
CA ALA A 43 -4.97 18.43 4.38
C ALA A 43 -6.03 18.23 5.49
N ASP A 44 -7.25 17.86 5.13
CA ASP A 44 -8.37 17.64 6.06
C ASP A 44 -8.75 16.15 6.16
N ALA A 45 -7.74 15.26 6.13
CA ALA A 45 -7.98 13.83 6.34
C ALA A 45 -8.34 13.55 7.81
N ASP A 46 -9.58 13.15 8.05
CA ASP A 46 -9.94 12.53 9.33
C ASP A 46 -9.16 11.22 9.55
N TRP A 47 -9.04 10.78 10.80
CA TRP A 47 -8.29 9.58 11.19
C TRP A 47 -8.71 8.29 10.48
N TYR A 48 -9.94 8.21 9.99
CA TYR A 48 -10.49 7.06 9.26
C TYR A 48 -10.26 7.16 7.74
N TYR A 49 -9.80 8.31 7.25
CA TYR A 49 -9.28 8.46 5.89
C TYR A 49 -7.76 8.33 5.88
N GLY A 50 -7.21 7.90 4.74
CA GLY A 50 -5.77 7.96 4.52
C GLY A 50 -5.27 9.40 4.46
N GLU A 51 -4.02 9.61 4.89
CA GLU A 51 -3.30 10.90 4.85
C GLU A 51 -3.15 11.43 3.41
N TYR A 52 -3.21 10.55 2.41
CA TYR A 52 -2.99 10.88 1.00
C TYR A 52 -4.20 10.56 0.13
N GLN A 53 -4.29 11.26 -1.00
CA GLN A 53 -5.27 11.02 -2.06
C GLN A 53 -4.58 11.00 -3.43
N ASP A 54 -5.21 10.32 -4.39
CA ASP A 54 -4.78 10.36 -5.79
C ASP A 54 -4.76 11.80 -6.32
N SER A 55 -3.73 12.15 -7.08
CA SER A 55 -3.62 13.46 -7.71
C SER A 55 -2.78 13.44 -8.97
N THR A 56 -3.16 14.28 -9.92
CA THR A 56 -2.41 14.54 -11.16
C THR A 56 -1.76 15.92 -11.18
N GLU A 57 -1.77 16.63 -10.04
CA GLU A 57 -1.18 17.95 -9.90
C GLU A 57 0.35 17.89 -9.97
N ALA A 58 0.97 19.03 -10.26
CA ALA A 58 2.42 19.13 -10.48
C ALA A 58 3.26 18.83 -9.23
N ASP A 59 2.68 19.00 -8.04
CA ASP A 59 3.31 18.73 -6.74
C ASP A 59 3.01 17.31 -6.21
N ALA A 60 2.29 16.48 -6.97
CA ALA A 60 2.03 15.09 -6.59
C ALA A 60 3.32 14.27 -6.60
N ILE A 61 3.46 13.39 -5.62
CA ILE A 61 4.61 12.50 -5.46
C ILE A 61 4.30 11.10 -6.02
N ASP A 62 5.31 10.45 -6.59
CA ASP A 62 5.19 9.06 -7.06
C ASP A 62 5.22 8.08 -5.89
N ALA A 63 4.31 7.12 -5.89
CA ALA A 63 4.22 6.07 -4.89
C ALA A 63 3.79 4.73 -5.53
N LEU A 64 3.83 3.66 -4.73
CA LEU A 64 3.39 2.32 -5.13
C LEU A 64 2.32 1.81 -4.18
N ASP A 65 1.11 1.63 -4.69
CA ASP A 65 0.02 0.95 -3.99
C ASP A 65 0.18 -0.58 -4.12
N LEU A 66 0.24 -1.25 -2.97
CA LEU A 66 0.26 -2.70 -2.85
C LEU A 66 -1.18 -3.18 -2.74
N TYR A 67 -1.82 -3.45 -3.87
CA TYR A 67 -3.23 -3.81 -3.89
C TYR A 67 -3.44 -5.30 -3.67
N GLY A 68 -4.43 -5.64 -2.84
CA GLY A 68 -4.87 -7.01 -2.58
C GLY A 68 -6.33 -7.02 -2.12
N GLU A 69 -7.00 -8.15 -2.34
CA GLU A 69 -8.42 -8.32 -1.99
C GLU A 69 -8.68 -9.73 -1.44
N ASN A 70 -9.76 -9.87 -0.67
CA ASN A 70 -10.14 -11.16 -0.11
C ASN A 70 -10.72 -12.07 -1.21
N LYS A 71 -9.93 -13.07 -1.62
CA LYS A 71 -10.32 -14.06 -2.64
C LYS A 71 -11.22 -15.18 -2.12
N ASN A 72 -11.47 -15.25 -0.81
CA ASN A 72 -12.31 -16.27 -0.21
C ASN A 72 -13.79 -15.85 -0.15
N THR A 73 -14.11 -14.60 -0.50
CA THR A 73 -15.49 -14.15 -0.62
C THR A 73 -16.17 -14.95 -1.74
N LYS A 74 -17.20 -15.71 -1.37
CA LYS A 74 -18.16 -16.25 -2.32
C LYS A 74 -19.16 -15.14 -2.60
N MET A 75 -19.14 -14.59 -3.80
CA MET A 75 -20.25 -13.76 -4.32
C MET A 75 -21.51 -14.61 -4.46
#